data_AF-C6VTJ2-F1
#
_entry.id   AF-C6VTJ2-F1
#
_cell.length_a   1.000
_cell.length_b   1.000
_cell.length_c   1.000
_cell.angle_alpha   90.00
_cell.angle_beta   90.00
_cell.angle_gamma   90.00
#
_symmetry.space_group_name_H-M   'P 1'
#
loop_
_entity.id
_entity.type
_entity.pdbx_description
1 polymer ?
#
loop_
_entity_poly.entity_id
_entity_poly.type
_entity_poly.pdbx_seq_one_letter_code
_entity_poly.pdbx_strand_id
1 'polypeptide(L)'
;MARNREPQIFNISFLDVICGALGAVIFLFIAVPKGGAPPGRSNQLNVSIDTTHRQLFATISDSLAGKRPGDTLLVVLTDYKPMPGIAECPDCPSCPETQPIADTEPVTKAAAPKKETGRKDSALVAAGKTAEAPPPPPDNFKRSKYEGDPPSVPCKVSIEINWADVGDNVDIFVCKGNKCVSGGAREIRDIGQWDSGKAKTKFFGSDLRTTQEAVRQFDKIVPGEYKIYALFKESVKNNTSVRIRGLVYSRNDVGEEKGEPFGATLQLNAPRVLLGTVQMPENGAFQFTKN
;
A
#
# COMPACT_ATOMS: atom_id res chain seq x y z
N MET A 1 -54.50 22.47 -69.80
CA MET A 1 -53.08 22.52 -69.43
C MET A 1 -52.96 23.17 -68.06
N ALA A 2 -52.87 22.39 -67.00
CA ALA A 2 -52.69 22.87 -65.63
C ALA A 2 -51.21 22.78 -65.27
N ARG A 3 -50.61 23.91 -64.90
CA ARG A 3 -49.18 24.03 -64.58
C ARG A 3 -49.04 23.93 -63.06
N ASN A 4 -48.58 22.77 -62.58
CA ASN A 4 -48.30 22.55 -61.16
C ASN A 4 -47.21 23.52 -60.70
N ARG A 5 -47.54 24.38 -59.71
CA ARG A 5 -46.57 25.18 -58.98
C ARG A 5 -46.18 24.41 -57.72
N GLU A 6 -44.94 23.95 -57.67
CA GLU A 6 -44.38 23.36 -56.45
C GLU A 6 -44.19 24.45 -55.37
N PRO A 7 -44.67 24.23 -54.14
CA PRO A 7 -44.47 25.18 -53.06
C PRO A 7 -43.04 25.07 -52.51
N GLN A 8 -42.15 25.97 -52.94
CA GLN A 8 -40.87 26.22 -52.27
C GLN A 8 -41.11 27.01 -50.97
N ILE A 9 -41.48 26.32 -49.89
CA ILE A 9 -41.71 26.92 -48.54
C ILE A 9 -40.45 26.83 -47.65
N PHE A 10 -39.25 26.64 -48.22
CA PHE A 10 -38.03 26.84 -47.46
C PHE A 10 -37.64 28.30 -47.46
N ASN A 11 -38.26 29.05 -46.54
CA ASN A 11 -37.96 30.44 -46.32
C ASN A 11 -36.58 30.55 -45.67
N ILE A 12 -35.63 31.21 -46.34
CA ILE A 12 -34.25 31.39 -45.87
C ILE A 12 -34.21 31.98 -44.45
N SER A 13 -35.23 32.77 -44.10
CA SER A 13 -35.41 33.34 -42.76
C SER A 13 -35.60 32.31 -41.64
N PHE A 14 -36.12 31.11 -41.93
CA PHE A 14 -36.27 30.06 -40.91
C PHE A 14 -34.94 29.42 -40.54
N LEU A 15 -34.04 29.27 -41.53
CA LEU A 15 -32.71 28.71 -41.30
C LEU A 15 -31.86 29.65 -40.44
N ASP A 16 -31.99 30.95 -40.66
CA ASP A 16 -31.27 31.97 -39.88
C ASP A 16 -31.69 31.99 -38.40
N VAL A 17 -32.98 31.79 -38.11
CA VAL A 17 -33.49 31.67 -36.74
C VAL A 17 -32.94 30.43 -36.04
N ILE A 18 -32.86 29.28 -36.72
CA ILE A 18 -32.29 28.06 -36.15
C ILE A 18 -30.78 28.22 -35.90
N CYS A 19 -30.05 28.80 -36.85
CA CYS A 19 -28.61 29.06 -36.69
C CYS A 19 -28.34 30.04 -35.53
N GLY A 20 -29.13 31.10 -35.39
CA GLY A 20 -29.03 32.04 -34.27
C GLY A 20 -29.32 31.39 -32.92
N ALA A 21 -30.38 30.60 -32.84
CA ALA A 21 -30.73 29.86 -31.62
C ALA A 21 -29.65 28.85 -31.22
N LEU A 22 -29.10 28.10 -32.19
CA LEU A 22 -28.05 27.12 -31.95
C LEU A 22 -26.74 27.79 -31.48
N GLY A 23 -26.38 28.93 -32.09
CA GLY A 23 -25.24 29.73 -31.67
C GLY A 23 -25.37 30.23 -30.22
N ALA A 24 -26.55 30.71 -29.83
CA ALA A 24 -26.82 31.17 -28.47
C ALA A 24 -26.70 30.03 -27.44
N VAL A 25 -27.16 28.82 -27.78
CA VAL A 25 -27.02 27.63 -26.92
C VAL A 25 -25.54 27.24 -26.75
N ILE A 26 -24.75 27.25 -27.83
CA ILE A 26 -23.30 26.97 -27.75
C ILE A 26 -22.60 28.02 -26.87
N PHE A 27 -22.95 29.30 -27.02
CA PHE A 27 -22.42 30.36 -26.17
C PHE A 27 -22.79 30.18 -24.70
N LEU A 28 -24.00 29.72 -24.38
CA LEU A 28 -24.38 29.36 -23.01
C LEU A 28 -23.52 28.22 -22.45
N PHE A 29 -23.15 27.21 -23.25
CA PHE A 29 -22.28 26.13 -22.79
C PHE A 29 -20.81 26.54 -22.59
N ILE A 30 -20.35 27.59 -23.28
CA ILE A 30 -18.99 28.12 -23.14
C ILE A 30 -18.92 29.18 -22.03
N ALA A 31 -19.90 30.08 -21.97
CA ALA A 31 -19.90 31.24 -21.09
C ALA A 31 -20.47 30.96 -19.70
N VAL A 32 -21.37 29.97 -19.55
CA VAL A 32 -21.81 29.55 -18.22
C VAL A 32 -20.68 28.69 -17.64
N PRO A 33 -19.95 29.18 -16.61
CA PRO A 33 -19.00 28.34 -15.92
C PRO A 33 -19.77 27.13 -15.42
N LYS A 34 -19.39 25.93 -15.86
CA LYS A 34 -19.95 24.69 -15.31
C LYS A 34 -19.79 24.80 -13.80
N GLY A 35 -20.90 24.99 -13.08
CA GLY A 35 -20.94 25.31 -11.65
C GLY A 35 -20.48 24.17 -10.73
N GLY A 36 -19.51 23.36 -11.16
CA GLY A 36 -18.72 22.53 -10.27
C GLY A 36 -17.78 23.44 -9.50
N ALA A 37 -17.77 23.32 -8.17
CA ALA A 37 -16.74 23.92 -7.35
C ALA A 37 -15.36 23.60 -7.94
N PRO A 38 -14.41 24.56 -7.94
CA PRO A 38 -13.07 24.31 -8.45
C PRO A 38 -12.51 23.03 -7.78
N PRO A 39 -11.81 22.16 -8.54
CA PRO A 39 -11.28 20.88 -8.03
C PRO A 39 -10.26 21.03 -6.88
N GLY A 40 -9.97 22.25 -6.44
CA GLY A 40 -9.17 22.55 -5.25
C GLY A 40 -9.94 22.62 -3.92
N ARG A 41 -11.26 22.36 -3.89
CA ARG A 41 -12.06 22.51 -2.66
C ARG A 41 -12.47 21.22 -1.95
N SER A 42 -12.28 20.04 -2.56
CA SER A 42 -12.40 18.79 -1.82
C SER A 42 -11.11 18.53 -1.05
N ASN A 43 -11.21 18.23 0.25
CA ASN A 43 -10.05 17.81 1.04
C ASN A 43 -9.45 16.54 0.40
N GLN A 44 -8.30 16.70 -0.26
CA GLN A 44 -7.60 15.59 -0.93
C GLN A 44 -6.97 14.63 0.08
N LEU A 45 -6.69 15.14 1.28
CA LEU A 45 -6.09 14.41 2.37
C LEU A 45 -6.67 14.95 3.69
N ASN A 46 -7.17 14.05 4.54
CA ASN A 46 -7.51 14.40 5.92
C ASN A 46 -6.48 13.75 6.84
N VAL A 47 -5.76 14.56 7.62
CA VAL A 47 -4.70 14.10 8.51
C VAL A 47 -5.07 14.44 9.94
N SER A 48 -5.02 13.46 10.83
CA SER A 48 -5.07 13.66 12.28
C SER A 48 -3.76 13.22 12.90
N ILE A 49 -3.28 14.00 13.87
CA ILE A 49 -2.05 13.71 14.61
C ILE A 49 -2.46 13.38 16.05
N ASP A 50 -2.11 12.18 16.49
CA ASP A 50 -2.18 11.81 17.90
C ASP A 50 -0.88 12.27 18.57
N THR A 51 -0.98 13.35 19.33
CA THR A 51 0.14 13.94 20.06
C THR A 51 0.60 13.11 21.24
N THR A 52 -0.24 12.21 21.77
CA THR A 52 0.09 11.34 22.90
C THR A 52 0.99 10.20 22.45
N HIS A 53 0.59 9.52 21.38
CA HIS A 53 1.34 8.37 20.84
C HIS A 53 2.34 8.77 19.74
N ARG A 54 2.39 10.05 19.36
CA ARG A 54 3.19 10.57 18.23
C ARG A 54 2.91 9.82 16.92
N GLN A 55 1.64 9.50 16.68
CA GLN A 55 1.18 8.78 15.49
C GLN A 55 0.43 9.72 14.56
N LEU A 56 0.55 9.47 13.26
CA LEU A 56 -0.12 10.23 12.21
C LEU A 56 -1.11 9.29 11.51
N PHE A 57 -2.37 9.69 11.49
CA PHE A 57 -3.44 9.00 10.80
C PHE A 57 -3.84 9.86 9.60
N ALA A 58 -3.96 9.24 8.44
CA ALA A 58 -4.39 9.95 7.25
C ALA A 58 -5.41 9.12 6.47
N THR A 59 -6.47 9.78 6.03
CA THR A 59 -7.42 9.21 5.07
C THR A 59 -7.12 9.82 3.70
N ILE A 60 -6.64 8.98 2.80
CA ILE A 60 -6.28 9.35 1.42
C ILE A 60 -7.54 9.26 0.57
N SER A 61 -7.92 10.35 -0.10
CA SER A 61 -9.02 10.34 -1.08
C SER A 61 -8.60 9.62 -2.37
N ASP A 62 -9.56 8.98 -3.06
CA ASP A 62 -9.36 8.36 -4.37
C ASP A 62 -8.77 9.31 -5.42
N SER A 63 -8.92 10.62 -5.23
CA SER A 63 -8.27 11.65 -6.06
C SER A 63 -6.73 11.56 -6.07
N LEU A 64 -6.14 10.89 -5.07
CA LEU A 64 -4.70 10.64 -4.97
C LEU A 64 -4.30 9.23 -5.44
N ALA A 65 -5.22 8.42 -5.99
CA ALA A 65 -4.94 7.06 -6.47
C ALA A 65 -3.87 6.99 -7.58
N GLY A 66 -3.62 8.11 -8.28
CA GLY A 66 -2.57 8.20 -9.29
C GLY A 66 -1.16 8.47 -8.76
N LYS A 67 -0.99 8.71 -7.45
CA LYS A 67 0.31 9.00 -6.83
C LYS A 67 1.12 7.73 -6.61
N ARG A 68 2.44 7.82 -6.79
CA ARG A 68 3.37 6.69 -6.63
C ARG A 68 4.24 6.88 -5.38
N PRO A 69 4.81 5.79 -4.82
CA PRO A 69 5.86 5.91 -3.81
C PRO A 69 6.98 6.84 -4.30
N GLY A 70 7.39 7.80 -3.47
CA GLY A 70 8.36 8.84 -3.82
C GLY A 70 7.76 10.18 -4.23
N ASP A 71 6.47 10.23 -4.60
CA ASP A 71 5.78 11.51 -4.80
C ASP A 71 5.63 12.24 -3.46
N THR A 72 5.93 13.54 -3.45
CA THR A 72 5.81 14.38 -2.27
C THR A 72 4.44 15.06 -2.23
N LEU A 73 3.76 14.93 -1.10
CA LEU A 73 2.53 15.68 -0.81
C LEU A 73 2.87 16.78 0.20
N LEU A 74 2.60 18.04 -0.17
CA LEU A 74 2.67 19.14 0.78
C LEU A 74 1.38 19.15 1.61
N VAL A 75 1.53 18.99 2.93
CA VAL A 75 0.42 19.05 3.87
C VAL A 75 0.57 20.33 4.70
N VAL A 76 -0.44 21.20 4.62
CA VAL A 76 -0.53 22.40 5.46
C VAL A 76 -1.62 22.17 6.49
N LEU A 77 -1.23 22.16 7.77
CA LEU A 77 -2.19 22.08 8.86
C LEU A 77 -2.88 23.44 9.01
N THR A 78 -4.13 23.55 8.58
CA THR A 78 -4.88 24.82 8.63
C THR A 78 -5.67 25.01 9.91
N ASP A 79 -6.04 23.92 10.58
CA ASP A 79 -6.84 23.95 11.80
C ASP A 79 -6.46 22.78 12.72
N TYR A 80 -6.42 23.03 14.02
CA TYR A 80 -6.15 22.04 15.07
C TYR A 80 -7.30 22.05 16.05
N LYS A 81 -7.99 20.91 16.17
CA LYS A 81 -9.01 20.71 17.20
C LYS A 81 -8.46 19.78 18.27
N PRO A 82 -8.46 20.18 19.55
CA PRO A 82 -8.19 19.25 20.63
C PRO A 82 -9.24 18.13 20.57
N MET A 83 -8.80 16.87 20.78
CA MET A 83 -9.75 15.78 20.96
C MET A 83 -10.66 16.12 22.14
N PRO A 84 -11.99 15.91 22.03
CA PRO A 84 -12.87 16.07 23.17
C PRO A 84 -12.34 15.20 24.31
N GLY A 85 -12.15 15.82 25.48
CA GLY A 85 -11.70 15.10 26.66
C GLY A 85 -12.74 14.05 27.05
N ILE A 86 -12.34 13.09 27.89
CA ILE A 86 -13.22 12.01 28.40
C ILE A 86 -14.51 12.59 29.02
N ALA A 87 -14.48 13.82 29.53
CA ALA A 87 -15.62 14.53 30.09
C ALA A 87 -16.70 14.95 29.06
N GLU A 88 -16.39 14.95 27.77
CA GLU A 88 -17.31 15.31 26.67
C GLU A 88 -17.74 14.10 25.83
N CYS A 89 -17.31 12.89 26.19
CA CYS A 89 -17.86 11.69 25.57
C CYS A 89 -19.36 11.62 25.87
N PRO A 90 -20.24 11.54 24.86
CA PRO A 90 -21.66 11.29 25.12
C PRO A 90 -21.77 9.98 25.90
N ASP A 91 -22.53 10.02 27.01
CA ASP A 91 -22.85 8.82 27.80
C ASP A 91 -23.32 7.75 26.84
N CYS A 92 -22.49 6.72 26.63
CA CYS A 92 -22.82 5.63 25.74
C CYS A 92 -23.76 4.70 26.51
N PRO A 93 -25.07 4.65 26.20
CA PRO A 93 -26.01 3.83 26.95
C PRO A 93 -25.82 2.32 26.73
N SER A 94 -24.83 1.92 25.92
CA SER A 94 -24.55 0.52 25.57
C SER A 94 -23.07 0.17 25.51
N CYS A 95 -22.19 0.91 26.20
CA CYS A 95 -20.84 0.39 26.43
C CYS A 95 -20.98 -0.81 27.40
N PRO A 96 -20.60 -2.04 26.99
CA PRO A 96 -20.59 -3.16 27.91
C PRO A 96 -19.66 -2.80 29.08
N GLU A 97 -20.16 -2.90 30.31
CA GLU A 97 -19.39 -2.69 31.52
C GLU A 97 -18.05 -3.41 31.41
N THR A 98 -16.97 -2.65 31.48
CA THR A 98 -15.62 -3.19 31.55
C THR A 98 -15.58 -4.06 32.81
N GLN A 99 -15.63 -5.37 32.62
CA GLN A 99 -15.49 -6.29 33.74
C GLN A 99 -14.19 -5.96 34.48
N PRO A 100 -14.23 -5.80 35.81
CA PRO A 100 -13.03 -5.53 36.59
C PRO A 100 -12.05 -6.67 36.34
N ILE A 101 -10.95 -6.35 35.66
CA ILE A 101 -9.81 -7.25 35.56
C ILE A 101 -9.33 -7.44 36.99
N ALA A 102 -9.49 -8.65 37.50
CA ALA A 102 -9.08 -9.03 38.84
C ALA A 102 -7.62 -8.63 39.07
N ASP A 103 -7.41 -7.80 40.09
CA ASP A 103 -6.10 -7.43 40.60
C ASP A 103 -5.27 -8.71 40.79
N THR A 104 -4.27 -8.86 39.93
CA THR A 104 -3.34 -9.97 40.04
C THR A 104 -2.42 -9.63 41.21
N GLU A 105 -2.60 -10.36 42.30
CA GLU A 105 -1.82 -10.20 43.53
C GLU A 105 -0.30 -10.18 43.25
N PRO A 106 0.46 -9.29 43.89
CA PRO A 106 1.90 -9.26 43.75
C PRO A 106 2.54 -10.48 44.43
N VAL A 107 3.26 -11.27 43.63
CA VAL A 107 4.08 -12.40 44.09
C VAL A 107 5.09 -11.90 45.12
N THR A 108 4.88 -12.34 46.36
CA THR A 108 5.80 -12.24 47.48
C THR A 108 7.08 -13.03 47.20
N LYS A 109 8.23 -12.36 47.20
CA LYS A 109 9.55 -13.01 47.30
C LYS A 109 10.28 -12.56 48.57
N ALA A 110 10.44 -13.55 49.43
CA ALA A 110 11.37 -13.81 50.52
C ALA A 110 12.42 -12.74 50.94
N ALA A 111 12.50 -12.58 52.26
CA ALA A 111 13.62 -12.08 53.08
C ALA A 111 14.93 -12.88 52.83
N ALA A 112 16.16 -12.47 53.16
CA ALA A 112 16.77 -11.51 54.11
C ALA A 112 18.27 -11.29 53.66
N PRO A 113 19.23 -10.72 54.44
CA PRO A 113 19.18 -9.86 55.63
C PRO A 113 20.04 -8.57 55.52
N LYS A 114 19.85 -7.69 56.53
CA LYS A 114 20.62 -6.48 56.84
C LYS A 114 22.13 -6.72 57.06
N LYS A 115 22.94 -5.74 56.65
CA LYS A 115 24.08 -5.29 57.47
C LYS A 115 24.27 -3.77 57.34
N GLU A 116 24.11 -3.10 58.48
CA GLU A 116 24.41 -1.70 58.75
C GLU A 116 25.92 -1.41 58.75
N THR A 117 26.27 -0.19 58.35
CA THR A 117 27.27 0.76 58.91
C THR A 117 27.61 1.74 57.77
N GLY A 118 27.53 3.06 57.83
CA GLY A 118 27.38 4.02 58.92
C GLY A 118 28.42 5.15 58.73
N ARG A 119 28.01 6.35 58.28
CA ARG A 119 28.57 7.71 58.50
C ARG A 119 28.15 8.63 57.32
N LYS A 120 27.28 9.62 57.51
CA LYS A 120 27.42 10.96 58.14
C LYS A 120 28.18 12.02 57.31
N ASP A 121 27.41 13.08 57.05
CA ASP A 121 27.73 14.51 57.00
C ASP A 121 28.12 15.17 55.66
N SER A 122 27.14 15.95 55.17
CA SER A 122 27.21 17.37 54.80
C SER A 122 28.23 17.85 53.76
N ALA A 123 27.72 18.38 52.63
CA ALA A 123 27.68 19.84 52.40
C ALA A 123 27.09 20.16 51.02
N LEU A 124 26.21 21.17 50.99
CA LEU A 124 25.77 21.88 49.79
C LEU A 124 26.97 22.48 49.05
N VAL A 125 27.05 22.25 47.74
CA VAL A 125 27.47 23.29 46.78
C VAL A 125 26.67 23.13 45.50
N ALA A 126 26.03 24.22 45.10
CA ALA A 126 25.24 24.35 43.89
C ALA A 126 26.10 24.19 42.62
N ALA A 127 25.64 23.36 41.68
CA ALA A 127 26.06 23.41 40.28
C ALA A 127 24.87 22.98 39.42
N GLY A 128 24.49 23.84 38.49
CA GLY A 128 23.37 23.63 37.57
C GLY A 128 23.55 22.35 36.75
N LYS A 129 22.61 21.42 36.91
CA LYS A 129 22.42 20.30 35.98
C LYS A 129 21.59 20.81 34.81
N THR A 130 22.28 21.13 33.72
CA THR A 130 21.68 21.15 32.37
C THR A 130 21.03 19.79 32.16
N ALA A 131 19.72 19.78 31.93
CA ALA A 131 18.99 18.57 31.58
C ALA A 131 19.60 18.00 30.29
N GLU A 132 20.26 16.86 30.43
CA GLU A 132 20.76 16.07 29.31
C GLU A 132 19.55 15.64 28.49
N ALA A 133 19.50 16.11 27.25
CA ALA A 133 18.45 15.74 26.31
C ALA A 133 18.42 14.21 26.19
N PRO A 134 17.23 13.59 26.17
CA PRO A 134 17.12 12.15 25.95
C PRO A 134 17.87 11.79 24.67
N PRO A 135 18.61 10.66 24.66
CA PRO A 135 19.36 10.25 23.48
C PRO A 135 18.39 10.19 22.29
N PRO A 136 18.77 10.76 21.13
CA PRO A 136 17.94 10.65 19.95
C PRO A 136 17.62 9.17 19.72
N PRO A 137 16.37 8.81 19.34
CA PRO A 137 16.06 7.45 18.95
C PRO A 137 17.09 6.99 17.91
N PRO A 138 17.49 5.71 17.90
CA PRO A 138 18.50 5.21 16.96
C PRO A 138 17.99 5.32 15.52
N ASP A 139 18.17 6.50 14.93
CA ASP A 139 18.06 6.78 13.51
C ASP A 139 19.32 6.26 12.85
N ASN A 140 19.33 4.95 12.60
CA ASN A 140 20.23 4.37 11.61
C ASN A 140 19.51 3.23 10.90
N PHE A 141 18.40 3.58 10.23
CA PHE A 141 18.08 2.92 8.97
C PHE A 141 19.23 3.24 8.01
N LYS A 142 20.30 2.45 8.06
CA LYS A 142 21.30 2.43 6.99
C LYS A 142 20.51 2.27 5.70
N ARG A 143 20.46 3.33 4.89
CA ARG A 143 19.82 3.32 3.57
C ARG A 143 20.31 2.08 2.85
N SER A 144 19.39 1.21 2.45
CA SER A 144 19.76 -0.02 1.78
C SER A 144 20.57 0.30 0.53
N LYS A 145 21.54 -0.55 0.20
CA LYS A 145 22.32 -0.42 -1.05
C LYS A 145 21.49 -0.78 -2.29
N TYR A 146 20.26 -1.23 -2.10
CA TYR A 146 19.33 -1.54 -3.16
C TYR A 146 18.71 -0.23 -3.66
N GLU A 147 19.00 0.14 -4.90
CA GLU A 147 18.51 1.37 -5.54
C GLU A 147 17.09 1.23 -6.12
N GLY A 148 16.49 0.03 -6.07
CA GLY A 148 15.14 -0.21 -6.57
C GLY A 148 14.07 -0.04 -5.49
N ASP A 149 12.81 -0.08 -5.92
CA ASP A 149 11.68 -0.02 -5.00
C ASP A 149 11.58 -1.33 -4.18
N PRO A 150 11.51 -1.27 -2.85
CA PRO A 150 11.26 -2.45 -2.02
C PRO A 150 9.84 -2.99 -2.25
N PRO A 151 9.55 -4.25 -1.88
CA PRO A 151 8.22 -4.81 -2.00
C PRO A 151 7.20 -3.99 -1.20
N SER A 152 5.99 -3.89 -1.73
CA SER A 152 4.89 -3.11 -1.12
C SER A 152 4.48 -3.61 0.26
N VAL A 153 4.78 -4.87 0.58
CA VAL A 153 4.51 -5.48 1.88
C VAL A 153 5.85 -5.85 2.54
N PRO A 154 6.12 -5.38 3.77
CA PRO A 154 7.34 -5.74 4.49
C PRO A 154 7.47 -7.25 4.65
N CYS A 155 8.59 -7.81 4.19
CA CYS A 155 8.91 -9.23 4.29
C CYS A 155 10.43 -9.46 4.22
N LYS A 156 10.88 -10.66 4.59
CA LYS A 156 12.28 -11.09 4.51
C LYS A 156 12.67 -11.56 3.12
N VAL A 157 11.74 -12.17 2.39
CA VAL A 157 11.89 -12.53 0.97
C VAL A 157 10.59 -12.21 0.25
N SER A 158 10.69 -11.59 -0.93
CA SER A 158 9.57 -11.40 -1.86
C SER A 158 9.99 -11.89 -3.24
N ILE A 159 9.22 -12.77 -3.85
CA ILE A 159 9.32 -13.08 -5.28
C ILE A 159 8.01 -12.64 -5.90
N GLU A 160 8.05 -11.56 -6.67
CA GLU A 160 6.85 -10.93 -7.20
C GLU A 160 6.91 -10.68 -8.70
N ILE A 161 5.73 -10.69 -9.32
CA ILE A 161 5.51 -10.30 -10.71
C ILE A 161 4.38 -9.28 -10.77
N ASN A 162 4.47 -8.35 -11.71
CA ASN A 162 3.43 -7.40 -12.03
C ASN A 162 3.25 -7.25 -13.55
N TRP A 163 2.07 -6.81 -13.94
CA TRP A 163 1.69 -6.57 -15.34
C TRP A 163 0.87 -5.28 -15.46
N ALA A 164 0.52 -4.89 -16.69
CA ALA A 164 -0.07 -3.57 -16.94
C ALA A 164 -1.59 -3.54 -16.75
N ASP A 165 -2.29 -4.59 -17.16
CA ASP A 165 -3.74 -4.59 -17.30
C ASP A 165 -4.42 -5.50 -16.27
N VAL A 166 -5.35 -4.94 -15.49
CA VAL A 166 -6.14 -5.71 -14.51
C VAL A 166 -7.06 -6.75 -15.16
N GLY A 167 -7.36 -6.58 -16.46
CA GLY A 167 -8.11 -7.55 -17.26
C GLY A 167 -7.30 -8.79 -17.66
N ASP A 168 -5.98 -8.76 -17.52
CA ASP A 168 -5.10 -9.91 -17.74
C ASP A 168 -4.91 -10.67 -16.42
N ASN A 169 -5.02 -11.99 -16.45
CA ASN A 169 -4.85 -12.85 -15.28
C ASN A 169 -3.57 -13.67 -15.43
N VAL A 170 -2.59 -13.39 -14.56
CA VAL A 170 -1.29 -14.04 -14.55
C VAL A 170 -1.06 -14.68 -13.19
N ASP A 171 -0.79 -15.99 -13.21
CA ASP A 171 -0.41 -16.74 -12.00
C ASP A 171 1.11 -16.78 -11.87
N ILE A 172 1.63 -16.59 -10.66
CA ILE A 172 3.00 -16.97 -10.27
C ILE A 172 3.03 -18.35 -9.59
N PHE A 173 4.06 -19.12 -9.87
CA PHE A 173 4.37 -20.36 -9.15
C PHE A 173 5.82 -20.30 -8.67
N VAL A 174 6.01 -20.42 -7.35
CA VAL A 174 7.34 -20.53 -6.75
C VAL A 174 7.50 -21.94 -6.20
N CYS A 175 8.38 -22.71 -6.82
CA CYS A 175 8.56 -24.12 -6.53
C CYS A 175 9.88 -24.40 -5.83
N LYS A 176 9.88 -25.29 -4.84
CA LYS A 176 11.07 -25.83 -4.18
C LYS A 176 10.95 -27.35 -4.14
N GLY A 177 11.85 -28.04 -4.85
CA GLY A 177 11.67 -29.47 -5.13
C GLY A 177 10.35 -29.72 -5.88
N ASN A 178 9.50 -30.58 -5.33
CA ASN A 178 8.22 -30.97 -5.93
C ASN A 178 7.00 -30.16 -5.42
N LYS A 179 7.22 -29.19 -4.53
CA LYS A 179 6.17 -28.37 -3.93
C LYS A 179 6.17 -26.99 -4.57
N CYS A 180 5.00 -26.40 -4.81
CA CYS A 180 4.86 -25.06 -5.38
C CYS A 180 3.81 -24.24 -4.64
N VAL A 181 4.13 -22.99 -4.34
CA VAL A 181 3.18 -21.99 -3.82
C VAL A 181 2.61 -21.20 -5.00
N SER A 182 1.30 -20.97 -4.98
CA SER A 182 0.55 -20.18 -5.98
C SER A 182 -0.82 -19.76 -5.44
N GLY A 183 -1.64 -19.06 -6.23
CA GLY A 183 -2.99 -18.65 -5.81
C GLY A 183 -3.92 -19.80 -5.38
N GLY A 184 -3.70 -21.00 -5.93
CA GLY A 184 -4.43 -22.22 -5.55
C GLY A 184 -3.84 -22.97 -4.35
N ALA A 185 -2.54 -22.80 -4.08
CA ALA A 185 -1.82 -23.40 -2.96
C ALA A 185 -1.13 -22.27 -2.17
N ARG A 186 -1.94 -21.56 -1.38
CA ARG A 186 -1.59 -20.22 -0.88
C ARG A 186 -0.49 -20.18 0.16
N GLU A 187 -0.19 -21.29 0.82
CA GLU A 187 0.85 -21.33 1.83
C GLU A 187 1.49 -22.71 1.86
N ILE A 188 2.82 -22.73 1.81
CA ILE A 188 3.61 -23.92 2.07
C ILE A 188 4.75 -23.47 2.98
N ARG A 189 4.76 -23.99 4.21
CA ARG A 189 5.70 -23.60 5.28
C ARG A 189 7.19 -23.62 4.85
N ASP A 190 7.55 -24.52 3.95
CA ASP A 190 8.92 -24.70 3.45
C ASP A 190 9.31 -23.76 2.30
N ILE A 191 8.38 -22.89 1.86
CA ILE A 191 8.52 -22.00 0.71
C ILE A 191 8.09 -20.57 1.05
N GLY A 192 6.88 -20.38 1.57
CA GLY A 192 6.30 -19.07 1.84
C GLY A 192 4.79 -19.02 1.65
N GLN A 193 4.27 -17.80 1.65
CA GLN A 193 2.86 -17.50 1.51
C GLN A 193 2.63 -16.69 0.23
N TRP A 194 1.66 -17.12 -0.57
CA TRP A 194 1.17 -16.40 -1.73
C TRP A 194 0.36 -15.18 -1.29
N ASP A 195 0.56 -14.07 -2.01
CA ASP A 195 -0.12 -12.81 -1.79
C ASP A 195 -0.43 -12.15 -3.13
N SER A 196 -1.66 -11.72 -3.33
CA SER A 196 -2.08 -10.99 -4.53
C SER A 196 -1.82 -9.48 -4.44
N GLY A 197 -1.02 -8.99 -3.49
CA GLY A 197 -0.80 -7.54 -3.30
C GLY A 197 -2.04 -6.78 -2.84
N LYS A 198 -3.05 -7.47 -2.28
CA LYS A 198 -4.25 -6.85 -1.72
C LYS A 198 -4.12 -6.79 -0.20
N ALA A 199 -4.18 -5.61 0.39
CA ALA A 199 -4.50 -5.49 1.81
C ALA A 199 -5.94 -6.01 2.01
N LYS A 200 -6.15 -6.99 2.88
CA LYS A 200 -7.48 -7.51 3.23
C LYS A 200 -8.33 -6.42 3.91
N THR A 201 -8.91 -5.50 3.17
CA THR A 201 -10.03 -4.69 3.69
C THR A 201 -11.31 -5.47 3.41
N LYS A 202 -11.82 -6.16 4.44
CA LYS A 202 -13.06 -6.97 4.38
C LYS A 202 -14.32 -6.18 3.97
N PHE A 203 -14.22 -4.88 3.72
CA PHE A 203 -15.34 -3.97 3.54
C PHE A 203 -15.82 -3.82 2.09
N PHE A 204 -15.01 -4.14 1.08
CA PHE A 204 -15.39 -3.97 -0.33
C PHE A 204 -15.54 -5.33 -1.01
N GLY A 205 -16.78 -5.80 -1.08
CA GLY A 205 -17.18 -7.05 -1.74
C GLY A 205 -17.18 -6.97 -3.26
N SER A 206 -16.03 -6.67 -3.87
CA SER A 206 -15.83 -6.78 -5.31
C SER A 206 -14.63 -7.70 -5.63
N ASP A 207 -14.64 -8.26 -6.83
CA ASP A 207 -13.52 -9.03 -7.39
C ASP A 207 -12.29 -8.13 -7.51
N LEU A 208 -11.50 -8.06 -6.43
CA LEU A 208 -10.45 -7.06 -6.28
C LEU A 208 -9.20 -7.38 -7.12
N ARG A 209 -9.30 -8.01 -8.31
CA ARG A 209 -8.13 -8.44 -9.10
C ARG A 209 -7.06 -7.35 -9.13
N THR A 210 -5.83 -7.74 -8.87
CA THR A 210 -4.66 -6.85 -8.88
C THR A 210 -3.79 -7.23 -10.06
N THR A 211 -2.93 -6.31 -10.45
CA THR A 211 -1.91 -6.55 -11.46
C THR A 211 -0.59 -7.04 -10.85
N GLN A 212 -0.66 -7.71 -9.69
CA GLN A 212 0.49 -8.17 -8.93
C GLN A 212 0.19 -9.52 -8.27
N GLU A 213 1.14 -10.45 -8.38
CA GLU A 213 1.23 -11.63 -7.51
C GLU A 213 2.61 -11.74 -6.89
N ALA A 214 2.67 -12.25 -5.67
CA ALA A 214 3.90 -12.45 -4.93
C ALA A 214 3.87 -13.75 -4.11
N VAL A 215 5.05 -14.29 -3.85
CA VAL A 215 5.27 -15.29 -2.79
C VAL A 215 6.26 -14.70 -1.80
N ARG A 216 5.85 -14.65 -0.54
CA ARG A 216 6.55 -13.92 0.53
C ARG A 216 6.93 -14.84 1.68
N GLN A 217 8.06 -14.53 2.31
CA GLN A 217 8.49 -15.10 3.58
C GLN A 217 8.57 -13.96 4.59
N PHE A 218 7.72 -13.99 5.62
CA PHE A 218 7.61 -12.89 6.58
C PHE A 218 8.57 -13.04 7.76
N ASP A 219 8.57 -14.22 8.39
CA ASP A 219 9.28 -14.41 9.66
C ASP A 219 10.78 -14.67 9.47
N LYS A 220 11.10 -15.65 8.63
CA LYS A 220 12.48 -16.12 8.41
C LYS A 220 12.73 -16.43 6.95
N ILE A 221 13.98 -16.27 6.55
CA ILE A 221 14.46 -16.72 5.24
C ILE A 221 14.51 -18.24 5.25
N VAL A 222 13.81 -18.86 4.31
CA VAL A 222 13.87 -20.31 4.11
C VAL A 222 14.90 -20.59 3.03
N PRO A 223 16.00 -21.29 3.34
CA PRO A 223 17.04 -21.55 2.34
C PRO A 223 16.59 -22.60 1.33
N GLY A 224 17.18 -22.59 0.15
CA GLY A 224 16.99 -23.61 -0.88
C GLY A 224 17.10 -23.07 -2.30
N GLU A 225 16.94 -24.00 -3.25
CA GLU A 225 16.77 -23.69 -4.67
C GLU A 225 15.28 -23.50 -4.97
N TYR A 226 14.93 -22.37 -5.57
CA TYR A 226 13.58 -22.02 -5.97
C TYR A 226 13.48 -21.86 -7.48
N LYS A 227 12.49 -22.48 -8.12
CA LYS A 227 12.17 -22.27 -9.53
C LYS A 227 10.93 -21.40 -9.65
N ILE A 228 11.05 -20.31 -10.41
CA ILE A 228 9.99 -19.33 -10.59
C ILE A 228 9.35 -19.57 -11.95
N TYR A 229 8.07 -19.87 -11.95
CA TYR A 229 7.28 -19.99 -13.17
C TYR A 229 6.16 -18.96 -13.19
N ALA A 230 5.69 -18.62 -14.39
CA ALA A 230 4.45 -17.88 -14.57
C ALA A 230 3.60 -18.46 -15.70
N LEU A 231 2.30 -18.17 -15.63
CA LEU A 231 1.32 -18.60 -16.62
C LEU A 231 0.34 -17.47 -16.90
N PHE A 232 0.17 -17.14 -18.19
CA PHE A 232 -0.89 -16.24 -18.62
C PHE A 232 -2.17 -17.05 -18.89
N LYS A 233 -3.16 -16.92 -18.00
CA LYS A 233 -4.34 -17.79 -17.97
C LYS A 233 -5.47 -17.29 -18.85
N GLU A 234 -5.86 -16.03 -18.68
CA GLU A 234 -7.04 -15.44 -19.30
C GLU A 234 -6.82 -13.95 -19.51
N SER A 235 -7.50 -13.39 -20.50
CA SER A 235 -7.56 -11.96 -20.76
C SER A 235 -8.98 -11.55 -21.09
N VAL A 236 -9.53 -10.60 -20.33
CA VAL A 236 -10.85 -10.01 -20.60
C VAL A 236 -10.82 -9.18 -21.89
N LYS A 237 -9.65 -8.66 -22.28
CA LYS A 237 -9.47 -7.84 -23.49
C LYS A 237 -9.02 -8.66 -24.71
N ASN A 238 -9.02 -9.99 -24.61
CA ASN A 238 -8.53 -10.89 -25.64
C ASN A 238 -7.06 -10.64 -26.03
N ASN A 239 -6.22 -10.20 -25.08
CA ASN A 239 -4.78 -10.11 -25.29
C ASN A 239 -4.22 -11.52 -25.51
N THR A 240 -3.42 -11.71 -26.55
CA THR A 240 -2.76 -13.01 -26.85
C THR A 240 -1.43 -13.17 -26.12
N SER A 241 -0.86 -12.07 -25.62
CA SER A 241 0.37 -12.07 -24.83
C SER A 241 0.35 -10.97 -23.79
N VAL A 242 1.12 -11.15 -22.72
CA VAL A 242 1.28 -10.15 -21.64
C VAL A 242 2.75 -10.03 -21.26
N ARG A 243 3.24 -8.79 -21.13
CA ARG A 243 4.57 -8.52 -20.62
C ARG A 243 4.51 -8.40 -19.10
N ILE A 244 5.27 -9.24 -18.42
CA ILE A 244 5.44 -9.17 -16.98
C ILE A 244 6.78 -8.51 -16.63
N ARG A 245 6.79 -7.80 -15.51
CA ARG A 245 7.99 -7.36 -14.81
C ARG A 245 7.99 -8.08 -13.46
N GLY A 246 9.15 -8.40 -12.92
CA GLY A 246 9.27 -9.13 -11.67
C GLY A 246 10.48 -8.71 -10.87
N LEU A 247 10.47 -9.08 -9.60
CA LEU A 247 11.51 -8.77 -8.63
C LEU A 247 11.71 -9.97 -7.70
N VAL A 248 12.95 -10.40 -7.56
CA VAL A 248 13.39 -11.22 -6.41
C VAL A 248 14.02 -10.28 -5.41
N TYR A 249 13.49 -10.23 -4.20
CA TYR A 249 13.97 -9.38 -3.12
C TYR A 249 14.24 -10.20 -1.86
N SER A 250 15.27 -9.82 -1.12
CA SER A 250 15.55 -10.32 0.22
C SER A 250 16.03 -9.21 1.16
N ARG A 251 15.79 -9.41 2.45
CA ARG A 251 16.32 -8.58 3.53
C ARG A 251 16.80 -9.47 4.67
N ASN A 252 18.09 -9.40 4.97
CA ASN A 252 18.69 -10.21 6.03
C ASN A 252 18.39 -9.65 7.43
N ASP A 253 18.83 -10.34 8.48
CA ASP A 253 18.58 -9.94 9.87
C ASP A 253 19.35 -8.69 10.29
N VAL A 254 20.45 -8.36 9.59
CA VAL A 254 21.21 -7.12 9.76
C VAL A 254 20.52 -5.94 9.07
N GLY A 255 19.46 -6.20 8.30
CA GLY A 255 18.69 -5.21 7.55
C GLY A 255 19.28 -4.85 6.20
N GLU A 256 20.29 -5.58 5.71
CA GLU A 256 20.79 -5.41 4.35
C GLU A 256 19.79 -5.99 3.37
N GLU A 257 19.46 -5.20 2.35
CA GLU A 257 18.49 -5.56 1.31
C GLU A 257 19.21 -5.87 0.00
N LYS A 258 18.68 -6.83 -0.74
CA LYS A 258 19.09 -7.15 -2.11
C LYS A 258 17.85 -7.33 -2.96
N GLY A 259 17.86 -6.80 -4.18
CA GLY A 259 16.82 -7.00 -5.16
C GLY A 259 17.38 -7.22 -6.55
N GLU A 260 16.76 -8.10 -7.33
CA GLU A 260 17.15 -8.40 -8.70
C GLU A 260 15.90 -8.41 -9.61
N PRO A 261 15.76 -7.42 -10.51
CA PRO A 261 14.61 -7.32 -11.39
C PRO A 261 14.73 -8.32 -12.55
N PHE A 262 13.58 -8.81 -13.00
CA PHE A 262 13.48 -9.65 -14.19
C PHE A 262 12.20 -9.33 -14.99
N GLY A 263 12.06 -9.96 -16.14
CA GLY A 263 10.88 -9.78 -16.98
C GLY A 263 10.86 -10.76 -18.14
N ALA A 264 9.65 -11.07 -18.58
CA ALA A 264 9.36 -12.00 -19.66
C ALA A 264 8.05 -11.60 -20.37
N THR A 265 7.84 -12.14 -21.56
CA THR A 265 6.55 -12.07 -22.26
C THR A 265 5.92 -13.45 -22.23
N LEU A 266 4.70 -13.54 -21.71
CA LEU A 266 3.93 -14.77 -21.62
C LEU A 266 2.91 -14.80 -22.76
N GLN A 267 2.69 -15.98 -23.33
CA GLN A 267 1.69 -16.23 -24.36
C GLN A 267 0.44 -16.86 -23.72
N LEU A 268 -0.74 -16.43 -24.15
CA LEU A 268 -2.02 -16.99 -23.69
C LEU A 268 -2.11 -18.46 -24.15
N ASN A 269 -2.63 -19.34 -23.29
CA ASN A 269 -2.74 -20.79 -23.54
C ASN A 269 -1.40 -21.55 -23.69
N ALA A 270 -0.26 -20.90 -23.46
CA ALA A 270 1.02 -21.58 -23.40
C ALA A 270 1.17 -22.36 -22.07
N PRO A 271 2.01 -23.41 -22.01
CA PRO A 271 2.39 -24.01 -20.75
C PRO A 271 3.14 -23.01 -19.85
N ARG A 272 3.28 -23.37 -18.57
CA ARG A 272 4.01 -22.56 -17.58
C ARG A 272 5.43 -22.28 -18.09
N VAL A 273 5.84 -21.02 -18.07
CA VAL A 273 7.16 -20.58 -18.51
C VAL A 273 8.07 -20.48 -17.30
N LEU A 274 9.25 -21.12 -17.35
CA LEU A 274 10.30 -20.94 -16.34
C LEU A 274 10.95 -19.57 -16.55
N LEU A 275 10.82 -18.69 -15.57
CA LEU A 275 11.39 -17.34 -15.59
C LEU A 275 12.83 -17.31 -15.09
N GLY A 276 13.16 -18.20 -14.17
CA GLY A 276 14.51 -18.36 -13.64
C GLY A 276 14.56 -19.19 -12.37
N THR A 277 15.77 -19.36 -11.86
CA THR A 277 16.07 -20.13 -10.64
C THR A 277 16.77 -19.24 -9.63
N VAL A 278 16.32 -19.28 -8.38
CA VAL A 278 16.91 -18.53 -7.26
C VAL A 278 17.58 -19.52 -6.31
N GLN A 279 18.87 -19.33 -6.07
CA GLN A 279 19.59 -19.98 -4.99
C GLN A 279 19.57 -19.06 -3.77
N MET A 280 18.82 -19.46 -2.73
CA MET A 280 18.62 -18.66 -1.52
C MET A 280 19.35 -19.32 -0.33
N PRO A 281 20.48 -18.77 0.14
CA PRO A 281 21.09 -19.16 1.42
C PRO A 281 20.32 -18.56 2.62
N GLU A 282 20.60 -19.06 3.83
CA GLU A 282 19.95 -18.59 5.08
C GLU A 282 20.20 -17.11 5.35
N ASN A 283 21.34 -16.57 4.92
CA ASN A 283 21.70 -15.16 5.12
C ASN A 283 21.00 -14.21 4.13
N GLY A 284 20.18 -14.72 3.20
CA GLY A 284 19.44 -13.92 2.22
C GLY A 284 20.26 -13.40 1.03
N ALA A 285 21.56 -13.68 0.94
CA ALA A 285 22.40 -13.23 -0.17
C ALA A 285 22.22 -14.11 -1.43
N PHE A 286 21.03 -14.06 -2.03
CA PHE A 286 20.65 -14.97 -3.12
C PHE A 286 21.43 -14.76 -4.42
N GLN A 287 21.37 -15.74 -5.31
CA GLN A 287 21.77 -15.63 -6.71
C GLN A 287 20.57 -15.99 -7.60
N PHE A 288 20.26 -15.14 -8.58
CA PHE A 288 19.19 -15.41 -9.53
C PHE A 288 19.79 -15.70 -10.92
N THR A 289 19.39 -16.83 -11.51
CA THR A 289 19.76 -17.21 -12.87
C THR A 289 18.52 -17.13 -13.75
N LYS A 290 18.50 -16.14 -14.64
CA LYS A 290 17.42 -15.93 -15.60
C LYS A 290 17.43 -17.02 -16.68
N ASN A 291 16.25 -17.43 -17.12
CA ASN A 291 16.04 -18.34 -18.24
C ASN A 291 15.57 -17.60 -19.51
#